data_AF-A0ABD3RLS1-F1
#
_entry.id   AF-A0ABD3RLS1-F1
#
_cell.length_a   1.000
_cell.length_b   1.000
_cell.length_c   1.000
_cell.angle_alpha   90.00
_cell.angle_beta   90.00
_cell.angle_gamma   90.00
#
_symmetry.space_group_name_H-M   'P 1'
#
loop_
_entity.id
_entity.type
_entity.pdbx_description
1 polymer ?
#
loop_
_entity_poly.entity_id
_entity_poly.type
_entity_poly.pdbx_seq_one_letter_code
_entity_poly.pdbx_strand_id
1 'polypeptide(L)'
;MDSEKQKQNATFTAPTQSANGFLFIIAQYILRIFVIAFTLAGAIITATAYESVNIFGIVMDAKYTYSAAFRFKVLADFVVCGLSVSSVLILTALNRPKSNLKNYFYLFLHDLVSLLLLVSGCSSGLAIGFVALFGQQKTGWVPICFRVQQYCIKTTVGIVSTLIAVVCLHLLVVLSAYKLKSARI
;
A
#
# COMPACT_ATOMS: atom_id res chain seq x y z
N MET A 1 -25.80 46.10 -45.74
CA MET A 1 -24.94 45.16 -46.47
C MET A 1 -23.50 45.35 -46.05
N ASP A 2 -22.93 44.75 -45.01
CA ASP A 2 -23.37 43.93 -43.86
C ASP A 2 -22.15 43.97 -42.90
N SER A 3 -22.32 44.37 -41.65
CA SER A 3 -22.34 43.44 -40.49
C SER A 3 -21.53 42.15 -40.69
N GLU A 4 -20.30 42.11 -40.16
CA GLU A 4 -19.87 41.10 -39.17
C GLU A 4 -18.40 41.31 -38.75
N LYS A 5 -18.23 42.01 -37.63
CA LYS A 5 -17.14 41.73 -36.69
C LYS A 5 -17.53 40.44 -35.93
N GLN A 6 -16.97 39.27 -36.27
CA GLN A 6 -16.66 38.18 -35.32
C GLN A 6 -16.10 36.93 -36.02
N LYS A 7 -14.81 36.62 -35.77
CA LYS A 7 -14.24 35.28 -35.55
C LYS A 7 -12.74 35.47 -35.27
N GLN A 8 -12.30 35.74 -34.06
CA GLN A 8 -12.14 34.71 -33.03
C GLN A 8 -11.67 33.39 -33.63
N ASN A 9 -10.39 33.34 -33.98
CA ASN A 9 -9.60 32.12 -34.00
C ASN A 9 -8.15 32.53 -33.71
N ALA A 10 -7.95 33.07 -32.51
CA ALA A 10 -6.72 32.79 -31.80
C ALA A 10 -6.69 31.28 -31.65
N THR A 11 -6.03 30.60 -32.58
CA THR A 11 -5.67 29.20 -32.43
C THR A 11 -4.76 29.13 -31.22
N PHE A 12 -5.37 28.95 -30.05
CA PHE A 12 -4.73 28.41 -28.88
C PHE A 12 -4.36 26.98 -29.27
N THR A 13 -3.21 26.85 -29.94
CA THR A 13 -2.48 25.61 -30.02
C THR A 13 -2.13 25.24 -28.58
N ALA A 14 -3.03 24.48 -27.95
CA ALA A 14 -2.74 23.79 -26.71
C ALA A 14 -1.40 23.08 -26.93
N PRO A 15 -0.41 23.25 -26.02
CA PRO A 15 0.86 22.57 -26.19
C PRO A 15 0.55 21.08 -26.12
N THR A 16 0.86 20.36 -27.20
CA THR A 16 0.93 18.90 -27.23
C THR A 16 2.14 18.46 -26.38
N GLN A 17 2.09 18.73 -25.07
CA GLN A 17 2.92 18.06 -24.09
C GLN A 17 2.33 16.68 -23.83
N SER A 18 2.83 15.69 -24.59
CA SER A 18 2.73 14.24 -24.38
C SER A 18 1.66 13.77 -23.37
N ALA A 19 0.50 13.35 -23.87
CA ALA A 19 -0.57 12.72 -23.08
C ALA A 19 -0.05 11.59 -22.16
N ASN A 20 1.04 10.93 -22.55
CA ASN A 20 1.71 9.86 -21.81
C ASN A 20 2.40 10.32 -20.52
N GLY A 21 2.79 11.60 -20.42
CA GLY A 21 3.40 12.18 -19.23
C GLY A 21 2.37 12.46 -18.13
N PHE A 22 1.24 13.05 -18.50
CA PHE A 22 0.15 13.36 -17.58
C PHE A 22 -0.53 12.10 -17.03
N LEU A 23 -0.80 11.12 -17.89
CA LEU A 23 -1.37 9.82 -17.48
C LEU A 23 -0.48 9.10 -16.46
N PHE A 24 0.84 9.18 -16.64
CA PHE A 24 1.80 8.58 -15.71
C PHE A 24 1.74 9.24 -14.31
N ILE A 25 1.65 10.57 -14.25
CA ILE A 25 1.53 11.27 -12.97
C ILE A 25 0.22 10.88 -12.29
N ILE A 26 -0.89 10.85 -13.02
CA ILE A 26 -2.19 10.41 -12.46
C ILE A 26 -2.08 8.98 -11.91
N ALA A 27 -1.51 8.05 -12.68
CA ALA A 27 -1.35 6.66 -12.25
C ALA A 27 -0.56 6.57 -10.92
N GLN A 28 0.56 7.31 -10.81
CA GLN A 28 1.37 7.40 -9.60
C GLN A 28 0.56 7.91 -8.39
N TYR A 29 -0.25 8.96 -8.57
CA TYR A 29 -1.12 9.47 -7.49
C TYR A 29 -2.18 8.45 -7.07
N ILE A 30 -2.88 7.85 -8.03
CA ILE A 30 -3.95 6.87 -7.76
C ILE A 30 -3.39 5.66 -7.02
N LEU A 31 -2.30 5.08 -7.50
CA LEU A 31 -1.64 3.94 -6.87
C LEU A 31 -1.26 4.23 -5.42
N ARG A 32 -0.76 5.43 -5.11
CA ARG A 32 -0.41 5.82 -3.73
C ARG A 32 -1.63 5.96 -2.82
N ILE A 33 -2.73 6.51 -3.33
CA ILE A 33 -3.98 6.61 -2.59
C ILE A 33 -4.50 5.20 -2.26
N PHE A 34 -4.45 4.27 -3.22
CA PHE A 34 -4.79 2.87 -2.97
C PHE A 34 -3.89 2.23 -1.91
N VAL A 35 -2.57 2.45 -1.97
CA VAL A 35 -1.64 1.96 -0.93
C VAL A 35 -2.03 2.48 0.45
N ILE A 36 -2.29 3.78 0.59
CA ILE A 36 -2.70 4.38 1.87
C ILE A 36 -4.01 3.74 2.36
N ALA A 37 -5.01 3.63 1.49
CA ALA A 37 -6.30 3.06 1.84
C ALA A 37 -6.19 1.59 2.29
N PHE A 38 -5.49 0.76 1.53
CA PHE A 38 -5.37 -0.68 1.81
C PHE A 38 -4.44 -0.98 3.01
N THR A 39 -3.36 -0.23 3.20
CA THR A 39 -2.49 -0.39 4.39
C THR A 39 -3.20 0.07 5.65
N LEU A 40 -3.90 1.19 5.62
CA LEU A 40 -4.67 1.68 6.76
C LEU A 40 -5.84 0.74 7.09
N ALA A 41 -6.59 0.28 6.09
CA ALA A 41 -7.65 -0.71 6.28
C ALA A 41 -7.08 -2.02 6.85
N GLY A 42 -5.98 -2.52 6.27
CA GLY A 42 -5.29 -3.73 6.74
C GLY A 42 -4.83 -3.62 8.20
N ALA A 43 -4.26 -2.47 8.58
CA ALA A 43 -3.85 -2.17 9.95
C ALA A 43 -5.04 -2.14 10.90
N ILE A 44 -6.10 -1.38 10.58
CA ILE A 44 -7.27 -1.22 11.44
C ILE A 44 -8.01 -2.54 11.62
N ILE A 45 -8.24 -3.29 10.54
CA ILE A 45 -8.94 -4.59 10.60
C ILE A 45 -8.14 -5.57 11.48
N THR A 46 -6.81 -5.61 11.33
CA THR A 46 -5.96 -6.48 12.14
C THR A 46 -5.89 -6.02 13.61
N ALA A 47 -5.81 -4.70 13.85
CA ALA A 47 -5.73 -4.14 15.20
C ALA A 47 -7.05 -4.27 15.98
N THR A 48 -8.19 -4.22 15.29
CA THR A 48 -9.53 -4.40 15.88
C THR A 48 -9.97 -5.87 15.91
N ALA A 49 -9.11 -6.80 15.46
CA ALA A 49 -9.34 -8.22 15.60
C ALA A 49 -9.18 -8.61 17.08
N TYR A 50 -10.32 -8.75 17.76
CA TYR A 50 -10.45 -9.23 19.13
C TYR A 50 -11.60 -10.23 19.20
N GLU A 51 -11.33 -11.36 19.84
CA GLU A 51 -12.33 -12.38 20.15
C GLU A 51 -11.92 -13.08 21.45
N SER A 52 -12.86 -13.29 22.38
CA SER A 52 -12.64 -14.06 23.60
C SER A 52 -13.49 -15.31 23.55
N VAL A 53 -12.87 -16.47 23.72
CA VAL A 53 -13.55 -17.77 23.70
C VAL A 53 -13.30 -18.52 25.01
N ASN A 54 -14.34 -19.11 25.59
CA ASN A 54 -14.21 -19.93 26.78
C ASN A 54 -13.97 -21.39 26.38
N ILE A 55 -12.85 -21.96 26.80
CA ILE A 55 -12.47 -23.36 26.52
C ILE A 55 -12.36 -24.10 27.86
N PHE A 56 -13.27 -25.04 28.12
CA PHE A 56 -13.25 -25.88 29.34
C PHE A 56 -13.12 -25.06 30.65
N GLY A 57 -13.77 -23.89 30.74
CA GLY A 57 -13.74 -23.03 31.93
C GLY A 57 -12.56 -22.05 31.98
N ILE A 58 -11.66 -22.07 30.99
CA ILE A 58 -10.56 -21.12 30.83
C ILE A 58 -10.92 -20.12 29.73
N VAL A 59 -10.96 -18.83 30.08
CA VAL A 59 -11.19 -17.74 29.12
C VAL A 59 -9.90 -17.50 28.33
N MET A 60 -9.94 -17.79 27.03
CA MET A 60 -8.84 -17.56 26.10
C MET A 60 -9.15 -16.29 25.30
N ASP A 61 -8.37 -15.24 25.54
CA ASP A 61 -8.40 -14.02 24.74
C ASP A 61 -7.54 -14.21 23.48
N ALA A 62 -8.09 -13.92 22.31
CA ALA A 62 -7.34 -13.78 21.06
C ALA A 62 -7.19 -12.29 20.75
N LYS A 63 -5.98 -11.77 20.96
CA LYS A 63 -5.58 -10.40 20.63
C LYS A 63 -4.39 -10.42 19.67
N TYR A 64 -4.36 -9.48 18.73
CA TYR A 64 -3.22 -9.32 17.82
C TYR A 64 -1.89 -9.09 18.58
N THR A 65 -1.96 -8.52 19.80
CA THR A 65 -0.81 -8.24 20.66
C THR A 65 -0.09 -9.49 21.18
N TYR A 66 -0.72 -10.67 21.14
CA TYR A 66 -0.09 -11.91 21.61
C TYR A 66 0.93 -12.47 20.62
N SER A 67 0.79 -12.18 19.32
CA SER A 67 1.75 -12.61 18.31
C SER A 67 2.66 -11.46 17.90
N ALA A 68 3.97 -11.64 18.08
CA ALA A 68 4.97 -10.70 17.60
C ALA A 68 4.86 -10.44 16.08
N ALA A 69 4.42 -11.44 15.32
CA ALA A 69 4.22 -11.33 13.87
C ALA A 69 3.10 -10.35 13.50
N PHE A 70 1.93 -10.45 14.14
CA PHE A 70 0.82 -9.55 13.87
C PHE A 70 1.11 -8.13 14.38
N ARG A 71 1.81 -7.98 15.50
CA ARG A 71 2.29 -6.67 15.97
C ARG A 71 3.23 -6.03 14.96
N PHE A 72 4.22 -6.78 14.47
CA PHE A 72 5.16 -6.29 13.47
C PHE A 72 4.45 -5.92 12.15
N LYS A 73 3.51 -6.74 11.68
CA LYS A 73 2.67 -6.44 10.51
C LYS A 73 1.93 -5.11 10.67
N VAL A 74 1.19 -4.94 11.77
CA VAL A 74 0.40 -3.72 12.03
C VAL A 74 1.32 -2.49 12.11
N LEU A 75 2.45 -2.61 12.80
CA LEU A 75 3.44 -1.53 12.88
C LEU A 75 4.00 -1.18 11.49
N ALA A 76 4.34 -2.18 10.68
CA ALA A 76 4.82 -2.00 9.31
C ALA A 76 3.76 -1.30 8.44
N ASP A 77 2.49 -1.70 8.51
CA ASP A 77 1.40 -1.06 7.78
C ASP A 77 1.26 0.43 8.16
N PHE A 78 1.31 0.77 9.46
CA PHE A 78 1.24 2.16 9.91
C PHE A 78 2.44 3.00 9.44
N VAL A 79 3.65 2.46 9.53
CA VAL A 79 4.86 3.16 9.06
C VAL A 79 4.77 3.39 7.55
N VAL A 80 4.38 2.37 6.78
CA VAL A 80 4.24 2.48 5.32
C VAL A 80 3.12 3.45 4.92
N CYS A 81 2.04 3.53 5.69
CA CYS A 81 1.01 4.54 5.52
C CYS A 81 1.60 5.97 5.67
N GLY A 82 2.34 6.23 6.74
CA GLY A 82 3.00 7.53 6.96
C GLY A 82 4.04 7.87 5.88
N LEU A 83 4.86 6.89 5.49
CA LEU A 83 5.82 7.04 4.37
C LEU A 83 5.07 7.34 3.06
N SER A 84 3.97 6.64 2.77
CA SER A 84 3.19 6.86 1.54
C SER A 84 2.59 8.26 1.49
N VAL A 85 2.06 8.77 2.61
CA VAL A 85 1.59 10.17 2.72
C VAL A 85 2.74 11.15 2.46
N SER A 86 3.91 10.91 3.07
CA SER A 86 5.11 11.73 2.87
C SER A 86 5.51 11.76 1.39
N SER A 87 5.41 10.63 0.70
CA SER A 87 5.72 10.55 -0.73
C SER A 87 4.74 11.33 -1.61
N VAL A 88 3.46 11.41 -1.24
CA VAL A 88 2.47 12.24 -1.94
C VAL A 88 2.80 13.73 -1.78
N LEU A 89 3.20 14.15 -0.58
CA LEU A 89 3.64 15.52 -0.32
C LEU A 89 4.91 15.88 -1.10
N ILE A 90 5.84 14.94 -1.24
CA ILE A 90 7.04 15.12 -2.06
C ILE A 90 6.64 15.25 -3.53
N LEU A 91 5.73 14.42 -4.05
CA LEU A 91 5.25 14.51 -5.43
C LEU A 91 4.57 15.85 -5.75
N THR A 92 3.75 16.37 -4.84
CA THR A 92 3.11 17.68 -5.03
C THR A 92 4.14 18.81 -5.05
N ALA A 93 5.17 18.73 -4.19
CA ALA A 93 6.27 19.69 -4.18
C ALA A 93 7.14 19.61 -5.45
N LEU A 94 7.36 18.40 -5.99
CA LEU A 94 8.19 18.15 -7.18
C LEU A 94 7.52 18.50 -8.51
N ASN A 95 6.20 18.65 -8.56
CA ASN A 95 5.48 19.14 -9.75
C ASN A 95 5.80 20.60 -10.12
N ARG A 96 6.70 21.27 -9.38
CA ARG A 96 7.26 22.57 -9.79
C ARG A 96 8.22 22.39 -10.97
N PRO A 97 8.22 23.30 -11.98
CA PRO A 97 8.86 23.11 -13.29
C PRO A 97 10.40 23.03 -13.32
N LYS A 98 11.08 22.88 -12.18
CA LYS A 98 12.56 22.77 -12.05
C LYS A 98 13.00 21.53 -11.26
N SER A 99 12.25 20.43 -11.33
CA SER A 99 12.60 19.19 -10.63
C SER A 99 13.86 18.55 -11.22
N ASN A 100 14.88 18.34 -10.38
CA ASN A 100 16.13 17.67 -10.72
C ASN A 100 15.94 16.14 -10.75
N LEU A 101 16.67 15.45 -11.64
CA LEU A 101 16.70 13.97 -11.73
C LEU A 101 16.99 13.28 -10.37
N LYS A 102 17.76 13.93 -9.50
CA LYS A 102 18.06 13.46 -8.13
C LYS A 102 16.81 13.25 -7.27
N ASN A 103 15.78 14.07 -7.44
CA ASN A 103 14.57 13.98 -6.62
C ASN A 103 13.72 12.75 -6.99
N TYR A 104 13.69 12.38 -8.27
CA TYR A 104 13.03 11.14 -8.72
C TYR A 104 13.75 9.89 -8.22
N PHE A 105 15.08 9.91 -8.12
CA PHE A 105 15.84 8.80 -7.53
C PHE A 105 15.55 8.64 -6.04
N TYR A 106 15.42 9.74 -5.29
CA TYR A 106 15.03 9.69 -3.87
C TYR A 106 13.63 9.09 -3.69
N LEU A 107 12.66 9.50 -4.52
CA LEU A 107 11.31 8.94 -4.51
C LEU A 107 11.32 7.43 -4.82
N PHE A 108 12.13 6.99 -5.79
CA PHE A 108 12.31 5.57 -6.09
C PHE A 108 12.87 4.79 -4.90
N LEU A 109 13.91 5.29 -4.24
CA LEU A 109 14.48 4.66 -3.04
C LEU A 109 13.46 4.60 -1.89
N HIS A 110 12.73 5.69 -1.69
CA HIS A 110 11.69 5.78 -0.67
C HIS A 110 10.58 4.74 -0.91
N ASP A 111 10.11 4.59 -2.15
CA ASP A 111 9.12 3.57 -2.51
C ASP A 111 9.65 2.15 -2.34
N LEU A 112 10.93 1.93 -2.68
CA LEU A 112 11.58 0.63 -2.51
C LEU A 112 11.67 0.22 -1.03
N VAL A 113 12.08 1.14 -0.15
CA VAL A 113 12.12 0.88 1.30
C VAL A 113 10.72 0.60 1.84
N SER A 114 9.72 1.38 1.39
CA SER A 114 8.33 1.17 1.79
C SER A 114 7.80 -0.20 1.35
N LEU A 115 8.12 -0.64 0.13
CA LEU A 115 7.77 -1.95 -0.39
C LEU A 115 8.41 -3.07 0.44
N LEU A 116 9.71 -2.98 0.73
CA LEU A 116 10.44 -4.00 1.49
C LEU A 116 9.88 -4.15 2.90
N LEU A 117 9.59 -3.02 3.57
CA LEU A 117 8.99 -3.00 4.89
C LEU A 117 7.59 -3.65 4.88
N LEU A 118 6.75 -3.29 3.89
CA LEU A 118 5.40 -3.83 3.78
C LEU A 118 5.39 -5.34 3.49
N VAL A 119 6.26 -5.80 2.60
CA VAL A 119 6.41 -7.23 2.28
C VAL A 119 6.87 -8.00 3.50
N SER A 120 7.86 -7.50 4.24
CA SER A 120 8.34 -8.14 5.47
C SER A 120 7.22 -8.32 6.51
N GLY A 121 6.43 -7.27 6.74
CA GLY A 121 5.27 -7.32 7.64
C GLY A 121 4.20 -8.30 7.16
N CYS A 122 3.86 -8.25 5.87
CA CYS A 122 2.87 -9.13 5.25
C CYS A 122 3.28 -10.60 5.35
N SER A 123 4.52 -10.94 5.00
CA SER A 123 5.06 -12.30 5.09
C SER A 123 5.07 -12.85 6.52
N SER A 124 5.41 -12.02 7.50
CA SER A 124 5.35 -12.40 8.92
C SER A 124 3.92 -12.76 9.35
N GLY A 125 2.95 -11.91 9.00
CA GLY A 125 1.53 -12.18 9.25
C GLY A 125 1.01 -13.42 8.52
N LEU A 126 1.43 -13.62 7.27
CA LEU A 126 1.08 -14.81 6.48
C LEU A 126 1.63 -16.10 7.09
N ALA A 127 2.89 -16.09 7.54
CA ALA A 127 3.52 -17.28 8.12
C ALA A 127 2.76 -17.77 9.37
N ILE A 128 2.45 -16.85 10.30
CA ILE A 128 1.67 -17.21 11.50
C ILE A 128 0.20 -17.47 11.16
N GLY A 129 -0.39 -16.73 10.23
CA GLY A 129 -1.75 -16.96 9.76
C GLY A 129 -1.92 -18.36 9.14
N PHE A 130 -0.94 -18.81 8.36
CA PHE A 130 -0.92 -20.14 7.77
C PHE A 130 -0.89 -21.25 8.83
N VAL A 131 -0.03 -21.08 9.84
CA VAL A 131 0.04 -22.02 10.97
C VAL A 131 -1.27 -22.00 11.78
N ALA A 132 -1.91 -20.84 11.95
CA ALA A 132 -3.18 -20.74 12.66
C ALA A 132 -4.35 -21.45 11.94
N LEU A 133 -4.33 -21.46 10.60
CA LEU A 133 -5.34 -22.09 9.74
C LEU A 133 -5.15 -23.61 9.65
N PHE A 134 -3.94 -24.06 9.32
CA PHE A 134 -3.68 -25.47 8.99
C PHE A 134 -3.03 -26.27 10.13
N GLY A 135 -2.32 -25.60 11.03
CA GLY A 135 -1.47 -26.25 12.02
C GLY A 135 -0.26 -26.96 11.37
N GLN A 136 0.56 -27.59 12.21
CA GLN A 136 1.67 -28.46 11.83
C GLN A 136 1.82 -29.59 12.86
N GLN A 137 1.31 -30.77 12.53
CA GLN A 137 1.28 -31.93 13.44
C GLN A 137 2.67 -32.37 13.89
N LYS A 138 3.67 -32.31 13.00
CA LYS A 138 5.05 -32.74 13.28
C LYS A 138 5.75 -31.87 14.32
N THR A 139 5.35 -30.62 14.46
CA THR A 139 5.92 -29.65 15.42
C THR A 139 4.95 -29.33 16.57
N GLY A 140 3.81 -30.02 16.65
CA GLY A 140 2.81 -29.85 17.70
C GLY A 140 1.92 -28.61 17.57
N TRP A 141 1.97 -27.90 16.43
CA TRP A 141 1.11 -26.73 16.22
C TRP A 141 -0.30 -27.18 15.84
N VAL A 142 -1.25 -26.91 16.74
CA VAL A 142 -2.66 -27.20 16.50
C VAL A 142 -3.34 -26.03 15.77
N PRO A 143 -4.29 -26.28 14.85
CA PRO A 143 -5.04 -25.22 14.20
C PRO A 143 -5.97 -24.52 15.21
N ILE A 144 -5.94 -23.18 15.22
CA ILE A 144 -6.65 -22.35 16.20
C ILE A 144 -7.89 -21.72 15.56
N CYS A 145 -7.90 -21.51 14.25
CA CYS A 145 -8.96 -20.80 13.54
C CYS A 145 -10.35 -21.47 13.59
N PHE A 146 -10.44 -22.77 13.87
CA PHE A 146 -11.73 -23.43 14.07
C PHE A 146 -12.48 -22.91 15.31
N ARG A 147 -11.74 -22.40 16.31
CA ARG A 147 -12.31 -21.97 17.59
C ARG A 147 -12.53 -20.47 17.68
N VAL A 148 -11.67 -19.67 17.01
CA VAL A 148 -11.74 -18.20 16.95
C VAL A 148 -11.94 -17.74 15.51
N GLN A 149 -13.08 -18.16 14.95
CA GLN A 149 -13.34 -18.00 13.53
C GLN A 149 -13.44 -16.52 13.12
N GLN A 150 -14.02 -15.66 13.96
CA GLN A 150 -14.18 -14.24 13.66
C GLN A 150 -12.83 -13.51 13.64
N TYR A 151 -11.98 -13.79 14.63
CA TYR A 151 -10.61 -13.28 14.69
C TYR A 151 -9.80 -13.70 13.45
N CYS A 152 -9.88 -14.98 13.05
CA CYS A 152 -9.15 -15.48 11.90
C CYS A 152 -9.64 -14.88 10.58
N ILE A 153 -10.96 -14.72 10.39
CA ILE A 153 -11.52 -14.06 9.21
C ILE A 153 -11.02 -12.61 9.14
N LYS A 154 -11.17 -11.83 10.23
CA LYS A 154 -10.70 -10.44 10.28
C LYS A 154 -9.22 -10.33 9.96
N THR A 155 -8.39 -11.15 10.62
CA THR A 155 -6.94 -11.14 10.40
C THR A 155 -6.58 -11.51 8.96
N THR A 156 -7.25 -12.51 8.37
CA THR A 156 -7.03 -12.91 6.97
C THR A 156 -7.39 -11.78 6.01
N VAL A 157 -8.55 -11.14 6.20
CA VAL A 157 -8.95 -9.97 5.40
C VAL A 157 -7.94 -8.83 5.54
N GLY A 158 -7.43 -8.58 6.76
CA GLY A 158 -6.39 -7.58 7.01
C GLY A 158 -5.06 -7.89 6.31
N ILE A 159 -4.67 -9.16 6.23
CA ILE A 159 -3.48 -9.62 5.47
C ILE A 159 -3.70 -9.45 3.96
N VAL A 160 -4.85 -9.88 3.44
CA VAL A 160 -5.17 -9.76 2.02
C VAL A 160 -5.21 -8.29 1.58
N SER A 161 -5.76 -7.40 2.41
CA SER A 161 -5.72 -5.95 2.19
C SER A 161 -4.29 -5.44 2.04
N THR A 162 -3.39 -5.80 2.96
CA THR A 162 -1.96 -5.44 2.87
C THR A 162 -1.29 -6.05 1.63
N LEU A 163 -1.67 -7.26 1.23
CA LEU A 163 -1.11 -7.90 0.03
C LEU A 163 -1.47 -7.13 -1.26
N ILE A 164 -2.70 -6.60 -1.35
CA ILE A 164 -3.10 -5.72 -2.45
C ILE A 164 -2.24 -4.45 -2.46
N ALA A 165 -2.00 -3.85 -1.29
CA ALA A 165 -1.12 -2.69 -1.17
C ALA A 165 0.33 -3.00 -1.60
N VAL A 166 0.85 -4.20 -1.31
CA VAL A 166 2.17 -4.65 -1.80
C VAL A 166 2.22 -4.66 -3.32
N VAL A 167 1.19 -5.17 -3.99
CA VAL A 167 1.12 -5.16 -5.46
C VAL A 167 1.11 -3.74 -6.01
N CYS A 168 0.33 -2.83 -5.41
CA CYS A 168 0.31 -1.42 -5.79
C CYS A 168 1.69 -0.74 -5.61
N LEU A 169 2.37 -0.96 -4.48
CA LEU A 169 3.73 -0.45 -4.26
C LEU A 169 4.74 -1.03 -5.23
N HIS A 170 4.63 -2.32 -5.55
CA HIS A 170 5.51 -2.95 -6.53
C HIS A 170 5.37 -2.31 -7.90
N LEU A 171 4.13 -2.07 -8.35
CA LEU A 171 3.85 -1.34 -9.60
C LEU A 171 4.44 0.09 -9.56
N LEU A 172 4.32 0.81 -8.44
CA LEU A 172 4.92 2.14 -8.26
C LEU A 172 6.46 2.12 -8.43
N VAL A 173 7.14 1.15 -7.82
CA VAL A 173 8.60 0.98 -7.92
C VAL A 173 9.00 0.70 -9.37
N VAL A 174 8.28 -0.20 -10.04
CA VAL A 174 8.52 -0.56 -11.45
C VAL A 174 8.32 0.64 -12.37
N LEU A 175 7.22 1.38 -12.21
CA LEU A 175 6.92 2.60 -12.98
C LEU A 175 7.99 3.67 -12.78
N SER A 176 8.45 3.85 -11.54
CA SER A 176 9.51 4.80 -11.20
C SER A 176 10.85 4.41 -11.83
N ALA A 177 11.20 3.12 -11.83
CA ALA A 177 12.39 2.61 -12.50
C ALA A 177 12.34 2.82 -14.03
N TYR A 178 11.19 2.55 -14.66
CA TYR A 178 11.01 2.79 -16.10
C TYR A 178 11.22 4.25 -16.48
N LYS A 179 10.72 5.20 -15.67
CA LYS A 179 10.97 6.63 -15.91
C LYS A 179 12.42 7.02 -15.73
N LEU A 180 13.08 6.52 -14.69
CA LEU A 180 14.50 6.81 -14.47
C LEU A 180 15.36 6.31 -15.63
N LYS A 181 15.04 5.14 -16.18
CA LYS A 181 15.67 4.61 -17.41
C LYS A 181 15.41 5.52 -18.61
N SER A 182 14.15 5.92 -18.82
CA SER A 182 13.76 6.76 -19.96
C SER A 182 14.27 8.20 -19.89
N ALA A 183 14.59 8.71 -18.70
CA ALA A 183 15.11 10.07 -18.51
C ALA A 183 16.64 10.17 -18.68
N ARG A 184 17.33 9.03 -18.77
CA ARG A 184 18.79 8.95 -19.00
C ARG A 184 19.13 8.81 -20.50
N ILE A 185 18.15 8.47 -21.34
CA ILE A 185 18.27 8.38 -22.82
C ILE A 185 17.82 9.72 -23.40
#